data_AF-A0A3D4IF87-F1
#
_entry.id   AF-A0A3D4IF87-F1
#
_cell.length_a   1.000
_cell.length_b   1.000
_cell.length_c   1.000
_cell.angle_alpha   90.00
_cell.angle_beta   90.00
_cell.angle_gamma   90.00
#
_symmetry.space_group_name_H-M   'P 1'
#
loop_
_entity.id
_entity.type
_entity.pdbx_description
1 polymer ?
#
loop_
_entity_poly.entity_id
_entity_poly.type
_entity_poly.pdbx_seq_one_letter_code
_entity_poly.pdbx_strand_id
1 'polypeptide(L)'
;MDAQPTIKPLPKHLPMAIAGLFWIIYFVRFGYDFGASDQDEMLPYLYRLLDPTLYSTDWFVRNMTDHLNVRTYFIYALYLPALVLPVWLVAALGYTACWIVIVQSVYQISLRILRDALGAVLATFFVIVFFHKVTLGANDLVYHLLVPELVAWAFVLPALVMYWNKKMQTAALLLGLGTCFHLITGLTTGLVLVLLVLWQVRESALSWQSGIQFIAIYGLAALPIVGPIAFQQLTTRPTTTLAALLETGTPYEILVHFRLPLHHLSNYAPSRTLDGFF
;
A
#
# COMPACT_ATOMS: atom_id res chain seq x y z
N MET A 1 36.32 -20.21 5.25
CA MET A 1 35.30 -19.43 5.98
C MET A 1 35.97 -18.13 6.36
N ASP A 2 35.91 -17.14 5.48
CA ASP A 2 36.51 -15.83 5.76
C ASP A 2 35.67 -15.14 6.85
N ALA A 3 36.35 -14.64 7.88
CA ALA A 3 35.72 -13.90 8.96
C ALA A 3 34.93 -12.74 8.34
N GLN A 4 33.60 -12.72 8.55
CA GLN A 4 32.79 -11.62 8.06
C GLN A 4 33.31 -10.32 8.69
N PRO A 5 33.58 -9.27 7.88
CA PRO A 5 34.02 -8.00 8.42
C PRO A 5 32.99 -7.51 9.43
N THR A 6 33.46 -7.25 10.65
CA THR A 6 32.65 -6.72 11.74
C THR A 6 32.22 -5.31 11.38
N ILE A 7 31.01 -5.18 10.82
CA ILE A 7 30.39 -3.89 10.57
C ILE A 7 30.25 -3.19 11.91
N LYS A 8 31.00 -2.10 12.10
CA LYS A 8 30.89 -1.29 13.31
C LYS A 8 29.48 -0.71 13.34
N PRO A 9 28.64 -1.06 14.34
CA PRO A 9 27.26 -0.62 14.36
C PRO A 9 27.23 0.90 14.50
N LEU A 10 26.42 1.56 13.66
CA LEU A 10 26.13 2.97 13.84
C LEU A 10 25.45 3.20 15.21
N PRO A 11 25.58 4.41 15.80
CA PRO A 11 24.82 4.77 16.97
C PRO A 11 23.32 4.53 16.75
N LYS A 12 22.62 3.98 17.77
CA LYS A 12 21.22 3.56 17.65
C LYS A 12 20.26 4.66 17.17
N HIS A 13 20.58 5.93 17.41
CA HIS A 13 19.78 7.10 17.03
C HIS A 13 20.09 7.63 15.62
N LEU A 14 21.24 7.26 15.04
CA LEU A 14 21.69 7.81 13.77
C LEU A 14 20.74 7.47 12.60
N PRO A 15 20.16 6.25 12.48
CA PRO A 15 19.18 5.95 11.42
C PRO A 15 17.94 6.84 11.48
N MET A 16 17.49 7.22 12.69
CA MET A 16 16.30 8.05 12.86
C MET A 16 16.60 9.52 12.53
N ALA A 17 17.78 10.03 12.90
CA ALA A 17 18.23 11.36 12.50
C ALA A 17 18.39 11.48 10.98
N ILE A 18 18.93 10.43 10.33
CA ILE A 18 19.04 10.35 8.87
C ILE A 18 17.65 10.33 8.22
N ALA A 19 16.71 9.55 8.75
CA ALA A 19 15.34 9.53 8.26
C ALA A 19 14.68 10.90 8.35
N GLY A 20 14.86 11.61 9.48
CA GLY A 20 14.37 12.98 9.65
C GLY A 20 15.02 13.95 8.65
N LEU A 21 16.34 13.88 8.45
CA LEU A 21 17.03 14.72 7.47
C LEU A 21 16.54 14.48 6.05
N PHE A 22 16.40 13.22 5.65
CA PHE A 22 15.90 12.88 4.31
C PHE A 22 14.45 13.31 4.13
N TRP A 23 13.63 13.22 5.19
CA TRP A 23 12.25 13.69 5.18
C TRP A 23 12.20 15.20 4.95
N ILE A 24 13.03 15.97 5.67
CA ILE A 24 13.14 17.42 5.49
C ILE A 24 13.56 17.76 4.05
N ILE A 25 14.59 17.09 3.52
CA ILE A 25 15.06 17.33 2.15
C ILE A 25 13.96 17.02 1.12
N TYR A 26 13.28 15.89 1.28
CA TYR A 26 12.19 15.50 0.40
C TYR A 26 11.03 16.50 0.47
N PHE A 27 10.61 16.88 1.69
CA PHE A 27 9.55 17.85 1.93
C PHE A 27 9.89 19.22 1.35
N VAL A 28 11.12 19.71 1.51
CA VAL A 28 11.55 21.00 0.93
C VAL A 28 11.56 20.94 -0.59
N ARG A 29 11.88 19.78 -1.18
CA ARG A 29 11.97 19.61 -2.64
C ARG A 29 10.61 19.44 -3.32
N PHE A 30 9.72 18.65 -2.72
CA PHE A 30 8.48 18.22 -3.34
C PHE A 30 7.22 18.75 -2.65
N GLY A 31 7.35 19.30 -1.44
CA GLY A 31 6.22 19.71 -0.61
C GLY A 31 5.46 18.52 -0.01
N TYR A 32 4.32 18.85 0.58
CA TYR A 32 3.28 17.90 0.96
C TYR A 32 1.94 18.42 0.47
N ASP A 33 1.25 17.62 -0.31
CA ASP A 33 -0.06 17.96 -0.84
C ASP A 33 -1.15 17.28 0.00
N PHE A 34 -2.11 18.09 0.45
CA PHE A 34 -3.29 17.64 1.15
C PHE A 34 -4.53 17.98 0.32
N GLY A 35 -5.37 16.97 0.07
CA GLY A 35 -6.57 17.10 -0.76
C GLY A 35 -6.27 17.23 -2.25
N ALA A 36 -5.37 16.37 -2.76
CA ALA A 36 -5.07 16.25 -4.18
C ALA A 36 -4.98 14.77 -4.60
N SER A 37 -5.13 14.49 -5.89
CA SER A 37 -4.97 13.15 -6.49
C SER A 37 -5.89 12.12 -5.81
N ASP A 38 -5.38 10.98 -5.33
CA ASP A 38 -6.18 9.95 -4.67
C ASP A 38 -6.97 10.50 -3.47
N GLN A 39 -6.47 11.57 -2.82
CA GLN A 39 -7.18 12.19 -1.70
C GLN A 39 -8.48 12.88 -2.14
N ASP A 40 -8.62 13.26 -3.40
CA ASP A 40 -9.86 13.87 -3.92
C ASP A 40 -11.04 12.87 -3.89
N GLU A 41 -10.74 11.58 -3.96
CA GLU A 41 -11.73 10.51 -3.85
C GLU A 41 -11.91 10.03 -2.40
N MET A 42 -10.82 10.03 -1.64
CA MET A 42 -10.79 9.48 -0.28
C MET A 42 -11.31 10.46 0.79
N LEU A 43 -11.03 11.76 0.66
CA LEU A 43 -11.44 12.75 1.66
C LEU A 43 -12.96 12.93 1.75
N PRO A 44 -13.74 13.00 0.66
CA PRO A 44 -15.20 13.06 0.76
C PRO A 44 -15.79 11.85 1.49
N TYR A 45 -15.25 10.64 1.25
CA TYR A 45 -15.60 9.44 1.99
C TYR A 45 -15.32 9.62 3.50
N LEU A 46 -14.10 10.00 3.86
CA LEU A 46 -13.74 10.25 5.26
C LEU A 46 -14.63 11.31 5.94
N TYR A 47 -14.89 12.44 5.27
CA TYR A 47 -15.73 13.51 5.81
C TYR A 47 -17.18 13.05 6.01
N ARG A 48 -17.73 12.23 5.11
CA ARG A 48 -19.07 11.64 5.30
C ARG A 48 -19.12 10.68 6.49
N LEU A 49 -18.06 9.94 6.78
CA LEU A 49 -18.00 9.10 7.99
C LEU A 49 -18.01 9.94 9.27
N LEU A 50 -17.35 11.10 9.25
CA LEU A 50 -17.30 12.04 10.37
C LEU A 50 -18.62 12.80 10.54
N ASP A 51 -19.28 13.16 9.44
CA ASP A 51 -20.59 13.80 9.42
C ASP A 51 -21.47 13.20 8.30
N PRO A 52 -22.43 12.31 8.63
CA PRO A 52 -23.30 11.66 7.66
C PRO A 52 -24.17 12.60 6.81
N THR A 53 -24.34 13.86 7.22
CA THR A 53 -25.10 14.86 6.47
C THR A 53 -24.33 15.37 5.24
N LEU A 54 -22.99 15.32 5.29
CA LEU A 54 -22.12 15.68 4.18
C LEU A 54 -22.23 14.65 3.04
N TYR A 55 -22.27 15.16 1.81
CA TYR A 55 -22.33 14.36 0.58
C TYR A 55 -23.52 13.36 0.58
N SER A 56 -24.62 13.70 1.25
CA SER A 56 -25.80 12.82 1.42
C SER A 56 -26.56 12.51 0.13
N THR A 57 -26.34 13.28 -0.93
CA THR A 57 -26.90 13.05 -2.25
C THR A 57 -25.85 12.62 -3.28
N ASP A 58 -24.57 12.57 -2.90
CA ASP A 58 -23.50 12.12 -3.80
C ASP A 58 -23.52 10.60 -3.91
N TRP A 59 -23.85 10.09 -5.10
CA TRP A 59 -23.95 8.65 -5.35
C TRP A 59 -22.62 7.92 -5.11
N PHE A 60 -21.49 8.51 -5.52
CA PHE A 60 -20.18 7.88 -5.39
C PHE A 60 -19.77 7.78 -3.93
N VAL A 61 -19.86 8.89 -3.19
CA VAL A 61 -19.47 8.92 -1.78
C VAL A 61 -20.36 7.96 -0.97
N ARG A 62 -21.66 7.91 -1.25
CA ARG A 62 -22.57 6.92 -0.63
C ARG A 62 -22.18 5.48 -0.96
N ASN A 63 -21.93 5.17 -2.22
CA ASN A 63 -21.51 3.84 -2.62
C ASN A 63 -20.21 3.41 -1.94
N MET A 64 -19.28 4.35 -1.72
CA MET A 64 -18.04 4.11 -0.97
C MET A 64 -18.26 3.95 0.53
N THR A 65 -19.24 4.63 1.14
CA THR A 65 -19.54 4.47 2.58
C THR A 65 -20.34 3.22 2.90
N ASP A 66 -21.23 2.81 2.01
CA ASP A 66 -22.23 1.77 2.30
C ASP A 66 -21.68 0.36 2.06
N HIS A 67 -20.51 0.25 1.41
CA HIS A 67 -19.89 -1.02 1.05
C HIS A 67 -18.38 -1.05 1.35
N LEU A 68 -17.88 -2.22 1.76
CA LEU A 68 -16.44 -2.46 1.85
C LEU A 68 -15.83 -2.40 0.45
N ASN A 69 -14.74 -1.66 0.32
CA ASN A 69 -13.96 -1.47 -0.90
C ASN A 69 -12.46 -1.45 -0.60
N VAL A 70 -11.64 -1.34 -1.65
CA VAL A 70 -10.17 -1.36 -1.56
C VAL A 70 -9.58 -0.22 -0.73
N ARG A 71 -10.33 0.85 -0.45
CA ARG A 71 -9.90 2.00 0.36
C ARG A 71 -10.38 1.93 1.80
N THR A 72 -11.30 1.02 2.15
CA THR A 72 -11.98 0.98 3.45
C THR A 72 -11.01 1.02 4.63
N TYR A 73 -10.01 0.13 4.71
CA TYR A 73 -9.10 0.08 5.85
C TYR A 73 -8.21 1.32 5.97
N PHE A 74 -7.77 1.89 4.84
CA PHE A 74 -7.04 3.16 4.85
C PHE A 74 -7.91 4.29 5.42
N ILE A 75 -9.17 4.39 4.96
CA ILE A 75 -10.11 5.41 5.44
C ILE A 75 -10.39 5.24 6.93
N TYR A 76 -10.60 4.02 7.42
CA TYR A 76 -10.80 3.78 8.85
C TYR A 76 -9.57 4.12 9.70
N ALA A 77 -8.36 3.89 9.18
CA ALA A 77 -7.14 4.30 9.87
C ALA A 77 -6.99 5.82 10.00
N LEU A 78 -7.58 6.60 9.08
CA LEU A 78 -7.67 8.06 9.20
C LEU A 78 -8.86 8.50 10.07
N TYR A 79 -10.00 7.83 9.94
CA TYR A 79 -11.24 8.15 10.65
C TYR A 79 -11.07 8.12 12.16
N LEU A 80 -10.50 7.05 12.72
CA LEU A 80 -10.38 6.88 14.17
C LEU A 80 -9.64 8.05 14.86
N PRO A 81 -8.43 8.46 14.42
CA PRO A 81 -7.78 9.64 14.99
C PRO A 81 -8.45 10.96 14.58
N ALA A 82 -9.15 11.02 13.44
CA ALA A 82 -9.87 12.22 13.01
C ALA A 82 -11.11 12.55 13.86
N LEU A 83 -11.55 11.62 14.73
CA LEU A 83 -12.57 11.90 15.75
C LEU A 83 -12.13 12.94 16.78
N VAL A 84 -10.82 13.13 16.96
CA VAL A 84 -10.25 14.02 17.99
C VAL A 84 -9.25 15.04 17.43
N LEU A 85 -8.75 14.85 16.20
CA LEU A 85 -7.81 15.74 15.53
C LEU A 85 -8.37 16.18 14.17
N PRO A 86 -8.00 17.37 13.66
CA PRO A 86 -8.33 17.76 12.30
C PRO A 86 -7.77 16.78 11.26
N VAL A 87 -8.56 16.49 10.21
CA VAL A 87 -8.20 15.51 9.16
C VAL A 87 -6.84 15.79 8.52
N TRP A 88 -6.53 17.05 8.21
CA TRP A 88 -5.24 17.43 7.62
C TRP A 88 -4.06 17.05 8.53
N LEU A 89 -4.22 17.18 9.85
CA LEU A 89 -3.18 16.87 10.82
C LEU A 89 -2.98 15.36 10.93
N VAL A 90 -4.08 14.60 10.96
CA VAL A 90 -4.02 13.13 10.92
C VAL A 90 -3.29 12.66 9.67
N ALA A 91 -3.62 13.20 8.50
CA ALA A 91 -2.97 12.85 7.24
C ALA A 91 -1.48 13.22 7.24
N ALA A 92 -1.09 14.39 7.76
CA ALA A 92 0.31 14.81 7.86
C ALA A 92 1.12 13.94 8.85
N LEU A 93 0.52 13.56 9.99
CA LEU A 93 1.16 12.67 10.96
C LEU A 93 1.32 11.25 10.41
N GLY A 94 0.28 10.72 9.76
CA GLY A 94 0.31 9.42 9.08
C GLY A 94 1.35 9.38 7.96
N TYR A 95 1.40 10.44 7.15
CA TYR A 95 2.42 10.66 6.13
C TYR A 95 3.83 10.57 6.71
N THR A 96 4.10 11.38 7.74
CA THR A 96 5.42 11.45 8.40
C THR A 96 5.81 10.11 9.00
N ALA A 97 4.89 9.43 9.68
CA ALA A 97 5.14 8.12 10.26
C ALA A 97 5.49 7.06 9.21
N CYS A 98 4.71 6.98 8.13
CA CYS A 98 4.99 6.05 7.02
C CYS A 98 6.37 6.32 6.41
N TRP A 99 6.69 7.60 6.20
CA TRP A 99 7.95 8.01 5.60
C TRP A 99 9.16 7.59 6.44
N ILE A 100 9.11 7.80 7.76
CA ILE A 100 10.16 7.36 8.69
C ILE A 100 10.37 5.84 8.60
N VAL A 101 9.28 5.07 8.61
CA VAL A 101 9.35 3.60 8.57
C VAL A 101 9.91 3.11 7.23
N ILE A 102 9.51 3.72 6.11
CA ILE A 102 10.02 3.41 4.78
C ILE A 102 11.52 3.66 4.73
N VAL A 103 11.98 4.86 5.10
CA VAL A 103 13.41 5.20 5.05
C VAL A 103 14.26 4.31 5.95
N GLN A 104 13.78 4.03 7.16
CA GLN A 104 14.45 3.07 8.04
C GLN A 104 14.56 1.69 7.40
N SER A 105 13.50 1.22 6.74
CA SER A 105 13.49 -0.10 6.11
C SER A 105 14.41 -0.18 4.90
N VAL A 106 14.40 0.84 4.03
CA VAL A 106 15.32 0.94 2.89
C VAL A 106 16.77 1.01 3.37
N TYR A 107 17.05 1.76 4.44
CA TYR A 107 18.37 1.78 5.06
C TYR A 107 18.80 0.41 5.56
N GLN A 108 17.94 -0.31 6.28
CA GLN A 108 18.26 -1.66 6.76
C GLN A 108 18.50 -2.65 5.61
N ILE A 109 17.72 -2.56 4.54
CA ILE A 109 17.94 -3.38 3.33
C ILE A 109 19.29 -3.01 2.68
N SER A 110 19.56 -1.73 2.49
CA SER A 110 20.79 -1.24 1.87
C SER A 110 22.03 -1.63 2.68
N LEU A 111 21.96 -1.53 4.00
CA LEU A 111 23.04 -1.93 4.90
C LEU A 111 23.37 -3.41 4.80
N ARG A 112 22.37 -4.28 4.61
CA ARG A 112 22.62 -5.71 4.41
C ARG A 112 23.27 -6.03 3.08
N ILE A 113 22.89 -5.31 2.03
CA ILE A 113 23.41 -5.53 0.68
C ILE A 113 24.85 -5.01 0.60
N LEU A 114 25.08 -3.76 1.02
CA LEU A 114 26.36 -3.08 0.85
C LEU A 114 27.36 -3.40 1.96
N ARG A 115 26.88 -3.79 3.15
CA ARG A 115 27.70 -4.03 4.35
C ARG A 115 28.57 -2.84 4.77
N ASP A 116 28.21 -1.64 4.29
CA ASP A 116 28.84 -0.39 4.61
C ASP A 116 27.79 0.63 5.04
N ALA A 117 28.03 1.27 6.18
CA ALA A 117 27.10 2.21 6.78
C ALA A 117 26.92 3.45 5.90
N LEU A 118 28.02 4.03 5.41
CA LEU A 118 27.97 5.22 4.57
C LEU A 118 27.30 4.92 3.23
N GLY A 119 27.70 3.82 2.59
CA GLY A 119 27.08 3.30 1.37
C GLY A 119 25.59 3.08 1.54
N ALA A 120 25.14 2.52 2.67
CA ALA A 120 23.72 2.33 2.96
C ALA A 120 22.95 3.66 3.10
N VAL A 121 23.55 4.66 3.76
CA VAL A 121 22.98 6.01 3.88
C VAL A 121 22.83 6.64 2.49
N LEU A 122 23.89 6.60 1.69
CA LEU A 122 23.89 7.17 0.34
C LEU A 122 22.91 6.45 -0.58
N ALA A 123 22.89 5.12 -0.58
CA ALA A 123 21.94 4.33 -1.36
C ALA A 123 20.49 4.65 -0.97
N THR A 124 20.19 4.74 0.33
CA THR A 124 18.87 5.12 0.83
C THR A 124 18.48 6.53 0.36
N PHE A 125 19.40 7.50 0.46
CA PHE A 125 19.17 8.85 -0.04
C PHE A 125 18.81 8.87 -1.52
N PHE A 126 19.59 8.17 -2.35
CA PHE A 126 19.34 8.10 -3.78
C PHE A 126 18.02 7.41 -4.11
N VAL A 127 17.71 6.29 -3.47
CA VAL A 127 16.45 5.57 -3.66
C VAL A 127 15.25 6.46 -3.33
N ILE A 128 15.29 7.16 -2.20
CA ILE A 128 14.15 7.92 -1.69
C ILE A 128 14.00 9.29 -2.37
N VAL A 129 15.09 9.99 -2.65
CA VAL A 129 15.02 11.37 -3.18
C VAL A 129 15.02 11.40 -4.71
N PHE A 130 15.75 10.50 -5.36
CA PHE A 130 15.96 10.56 -6.82
C PHE A 130 15.26 9.43 -7.58
N PHE A 131 15.27 8.20 -7.04
CA PHE A 131 14.76 7.03 -7.74
C PHE A 131 13.39 6.55 -7.22
N HIS A 132 12.67 7.36 -6.44
CA HIS A 132 11.39 6.96 -5.85
C HIS A 132 10.30 6.63 -6.89
N LYS A 133 10.45 7.15 -8.12
CA LYS A 133 9.56 6.88 -9.26
C LYS A 133 10.08 5.82 -10.23
N VAL A 134 11.26 5.26 -9.99
CA VAL A 134 11.79 4.18 -10.84
C VAL A 134 11.24 2.87 -10.32
N THR A 135 10.02 2.56 -10.74
CA THR A 135 9.22 1.48 -10.17
C THR A 135 8.77 0.47 -11.22
N LEU A 136 8.60 -0.79 -10.78
CA LEU A 136 8.13 -1.89 -11.63
C LEU A 136 6.61 -1.97 -11.49
N GLY A 137 5.91 -1.25 -12.37
CA GLY A 137 4.49 -0.92 -12.21
C GLY A 137 4.36 0.50 -11.65
N ALA A 138 3.36 1.25 -12.09
CA ALA A 138 3.18 2.70 -11.85
C ALA A 138 2.86 3.07 -10.38
N ASN A 139 3.69 2.59 -9.46
CA ASN A 139 3.50 2.50 -8.02
C ASN A 139 4.77 3.07 -7.38
N ASP A 140 4.75 4.31 -6.92
CA ASP A 140 5.91 4.98 -6.35
C ASP A 140 6.25 4.42 -4.95
N LEU A 141 7.53 4.44 -4.58
CA LEU A 141 7.97 3.99 -3.26
C LEU A 141 7.61 4.98 -2.15
N VAL A 142 7.72 6.28 -2.47
CA VAL A 142 7.32 7.39 -1.62
C VAL A 142 6.55 8.42 -2.43
N TYR A 143 5.60 9.07 -1.78
CA TYR A 143 4.68 10.03 -2.37
C TYR A 143 4.86 11.41 -1.72
N HIS A 144 4.36 12.46 -2.38
CA HIS A 144 4.24 13.81 -1.80
C HIS A 144 2.89 14.03 -1.10
N LEU A 145 2.06 13.00 -0.99
CA LEU A 145 0.82 12.99 -0.23
C LEU A 145 0.61 11.65 0.47
N LEU A 146 -0.29 11.59 1.45
CA LEU A 146 -0.65 10.32 2.09
C LEU A 146 -1.64 9.56 1.22
N VAL A 147 -1.19 8.45 0.64
CA VAL A 147 -2.00 7.52 -0.14
C VAL A 147 -1.97 6.12 0.47
N PRO A 148 -2.95 5.25 0.18
CA PRO A 148 -3.00 3.91 0.75
C PRO A 148 -1.76 3.08 0.42
N GLU A 149 -1.18 3.29 -0.75
CA GLU A 149 0.05 2.63 -1.14
C GLU A 149 1.25 3.00 -0.26
N LEU A 150 1.41 4.28 0.10
CA LEU A 150 2.48 4.73 1.00
C LEU A 150 2.37 4.02 2.36
N VAL A 151 1.15 3.86 2.87
CA VAL A 151 0.89 3.12 4.10
C VAL A 151 1.25 1.65 3.92
N ALA A 152 0.87 1.03 2.80
CA ALA A 152 1.23 -0.35 2.52
C ALA A 152 2.75 -0.56 2.46
N TRP A 153 3.52 0.33 1.82
CA TRP A 153 4.98 0.24 1.82
C TRP A 153 5.60 0.35 3.21
N ALA A 154 5.01 1.15 4.11
CA ALA A 154 5.40 1.21 5.51
C ALA A 154 5.15 -0.09 6.29
N PHE A 155 4.37 -1.03 5.77
CA PHE A 155 4.25 -2.38 6.32
C PHE A 155 5.10 -3.41 5.54
N VAL A 156 5.08 -3.33 4.21
CA VAL A 156 5.73 -4.28 3.31
C VAL A 156 7.25 -4.23 3.42
N LEU A 157 7.88 -3.04 3.48
CA LEU A 157 9.34 -2.95 3.58
C LEU A 157 9.87 -3.48 4.92
N PRO A 158 9.27 -3.16 6.08
CA PRO A 158 9.61 -3.85 7.32
C PRO A 158 9.38 -5.36 7.24
N ALA A 159 8.33 -5.83 6.56
CA ALA A 159 8.10 -7.26 6.36
C ALA A 159 9.29 -7.93 5.65
N LEU A 160 9.84 -7.31 4.61
CA LEU A 160 11.06 -7.78 3.93
C LEU A 160 12.26 -7.78 4.88
N VAL A 161 12.42 -6.75 5.71
CA VAL A 161 13.50 -6.69 6.71
C VAL A 161 13.37 -7.82 7.75
N MET A 162 12.16 -8.12 8.20
CA MET A 162 11.87 -9.20 9.15
C MET A 162 12.05 -10.58 8.51
N TYR A 163 11.63 -10.73 7.25
CA TYR A 163 11.83 -11.95 6.47
C TYR A 163 13.31 -12.28 6.32
N TRP A 164 14.13 -11.28 5.97
CA TRP A 164 15.59 -11.42 5.88
C TRP A 164 16.21 -11.81 7.23
N ASN A 165 15.68 -11.28 8.33
CA ASN A 165 16.05 -11.62 9.71
C ASN A 165 15.50 -12.96 10.21
N LYS A 166 14.88 -13.77 9.34
CA LYS A 166 14.24 -15.05 9.69
C LYS A 166 13.09 -14.93 10.70
N LYS A 167 12.55 -13.73 10.93
CA LYS A 167 11.36 -13.50 11.77
C LYS A 167 10.09 -13.69 10.93
N MET A 168 9.86 -14.93 10.49
CA MET A 168 8.86 -15.28 9.47
C MET A 168 7.43 -14.89 9.85
N GLN A 169 7.04 -15.10 11.11
CA GLN A 169 5.69 -14.79 11.58
C GLN A 169 5.41 -13.29 11.55
N THR A 170 6.34 -12.47 12.04
CA THR A 170 6.25 -11.01 12.00
C THR A 170 6.24 -10.49 10.57
N ALA A 171 7.07 -11.07 9.70
CA ALA A 171 7.08 -10.74 8.28
C ALA A 171 5.72 -11.01 7.62
N ALA A 172 5.16 -12.20 7.83
CA ALA A 172 3.85 -12.60 7.31
C ALA A 172 2.73 -11.68 7.80
N LEU A 173 2.72 -11.34 9.10
CA LEU A 173 1.72 -10.45 9.69
C LEU A 173 1.80 -9.05 9.07
N LEU A 174 2.98 -8.43 9.05
CA LEU A 174 3.17 -7.10 8.47
C LEU A 174 2.79 -7.08 6.99
N LEU A 175 3.15 -8.10 6.24
CA LEU A 175 2.80 -8.23 4.83
C LEU A 175 1.29 -8.30 4.61
N GLY A 176 0.57 -9.10 5.41
CA GLY A 176 -0.89 -9.18 5.34
C GLY A 176 -1.58 -7.88 5.74
N LEU A 177 -1.07 -7.19 6.76
CA LEU A 177 -1.55 -5.85 7.13
C LEU A 177 -1.31 -4.82 6.01
N GLY A 178 -0.17 -4.89 5.32
CA GLY A 178 0.11 -4.08 4.14
C GLY A 178 -0.91 -4.31 3.02
N THR A 179 -1.31 -5.58 2.79
CA THR A 179 -2.37 -5.94 1.83
C THR A 179 -3.71 -5.29 2.16
N CYS A 180 -4.05 -5.14 3.45
CA CYS A 180 -5.27 -4.45 3.88
C CYS A 180 -5.29 -2.97 3.49
N PHE A 181 -4.14 -2.31 3.46
CA PHE A 181 -4.05 -0.89 3.05
C PHE A 181 -3.94 -0.69 1.55
N HIS A 182 -3.23 -1.57 0.85
CA HIS A 182 -3.16 -1.52 -0.61
C HIS A 182 -3.08 -2.93 -1.19
N LEU A 183 -4.19 -3.38 -1.78
CA LEU A 183 -4.35 -4.74 -2.25
C LEU A 183 -3.26 -5.13 -3.25
N ILE A 184 -2.96 -4.28 -4.24
CA ILE A 184 -1.98 -4.61 -5.29
C ILE A 184 -0.58 -4.74 -4.71
N THR A 185 -0.09 -3.73 -3.98
CA THR A 185 1.27 -3.71 -3.43
C THR A 185 1.50 -4.83 -2.41
N GLY A 186 0.54 -5.05 -1.50
CA GLY A 186 0.64 -6.10 -0.51
C GLY A 186 0.49 -7.50 -1.10
N LEU A 187 -0.47 -7.72 -2.00
CA LEU A 187 -0.72 -9.04 -2.61
C LEU A 187 0.41 -9.45 -3.56
N THR A 188 0.88 -8.56 -4.43
CA THR A 188 1.97 -8.89 -5.37
C THR A 188 3.26 -9.24 -4.63
N THR A 189 3.66 -8.42 -3.65
CA THR A 189 4.81 -8.73 -2.79
C THR A 189 4.58 -9.98 -1.95
N GLY A 190 3.35 -10.16 -1.45
CA GLY A 190 2.88 -11.35 -0.75
C GLY A 190 3.10 -12.63 -1.51
N LEU A 191 2.62 -12.68 -2.75
CA LEU A 191 2.73 -13.83 -3.64
C LEU A 191 4.20 -14.15 -3.93
N VAL A 192 5.03 -13.15 -4.21
CA VAL A 192 6.48 -13.36 -4.43
C VAL A 192 7.14 -13.99 -3.20
N LEU A 193 6.86 -13.49 -1.99
CA LEU A 193 7.43 -14.07 -0.77
C LEU A 193 6.87 -15.45 -0.45
N VAL A 194 5.59 -15.72 -0.72
CA VAL A 194 5.00 -17.06 -0.58
C VAL A 194 5.71 -18.05 -1.51
N LEU A 195 5.91 -17.70 -2.77
CA LEU A 195 6.65 -18.54 -3.73
C LEU A 195 8.09 -18.79 -3.27
N LEU A 196 8.76 -17.75 -2.76
CA LEU A 196 10.12 -17.87 -2.22
C LEU A 196 10.16 -18.76 -0.97
N VAL A 197 9.16 -18.68 -0.09
CA VAL A 197 9.02 -19.57 1.08
C VAL A 197 8.82 -21.02 0.64
N LEU A 198 7.93 -21.28 -0.31
CA LEU A 198 7.70 -22.62 -0.85
C LEU A 198 8.97 -23.19 -1.48
N TRP A 199 9.72 -22.35 -2.22
CA TRP A 199 11.03 -22.71 -2.77
C TRP A 199 12.03 -23.07 -1.67
N GLN A 200 12.16 -22.23 -0.63
CA GLN A 200 13.08 -22.51 0.49
C GLN A 200 12.70 -23.77 1.27
N VAL A 201 11.42 -24.07 1.40
CA VAL A 201 10.94 -25.32 2.01
C VAL A 201 11.32 -26.52 1.15
N ARG A 202 11.15 -26.43 -0.18
CA ARG A 202 11.57 -27.46 -1.13
C ARG A 202 13.07 -27.72 -1.06
N GLU A 203 13.88 -26.67 -1.01
CA GLU A 203 15.35 -26.75 -0.89
C GLU A 203 15.82 -27.06 0.53
N SER A 204 14.92 -27.38 1.48
CA SER A 204 15.23 -27.63 2.89
C SER A 204 15.97 -26.50 3.63
N ALA A 205 15.97 -25.29 3.06
CA ALA A 205 16.52 -24.08 3.66
C ALA A 205 15.58 -23.45 4.71
N LEU A 206 14.31 -23.88 4.74
CA LEU A 206 13.29 -23.50 5.71
C LEU A 206 12.47 -24.73 6.11
N SER A 207 12.07 -24.85 7.37
CA SER A 207 11.23 -25.98 7.80
C SER A 207 9.81 -25.87 7.25
N TRP A 208 9.18 -27.01 6.96
CA TRP A 208 7.79 -27.09 6.50
C TRP A 208 6.81 -26.37 7.46
N GLN A 209 7.02 -26.51 8.76
CA GLN A 209 6.23 -25.82 9.78
C GLN A 209 6.33 -24.30 9.66
N SER A 210 7.53 -23.77 9.46
CA SER A 210 7.74 -22.32 9.29
C SER A 210 7.10 -21.82 7.99
N GLY A 211 7.15 -22.63 6.92
CA GLY A 211 6.48 -22.32 5.66
C GLY A 211 4.96 -22.24 5.79
N ILE A 212 4.34 -23.26 6.41
CA ILE A 212 2.89 -23.24 6.69
C ILE A 212 2.51 -22.06 7.57
N GLN A 213 3.26 -21.81 8.65
CA GLN A 213 2.98 -20.68 9.55
C GLN A 213 3.04 -19.34 8.80
N PHE A 214 4.03 -19.14 7.93
CA PHE A 214 4.13 -17.93 7.12
C PHE A 214 2.88 -17.76 6.24
N ILE A 215 2.51 -18.79 5.47
CA ILE A 215 1.37 -18.74 4.55
C ILE A 215 0.05 -18.54 5.31
N ALA A 216 -0.14 -19.25 6.41
CA ALA A 216 -1.35 -19.15 7.22
C ALA A 216 -1.49 -17.77 7.88
N ILE A 217 -0.42 -17.25 8.49
CA ILE A 217 -0.45 -15.92 9.13
C ILE A 217 -0.69 -14.83 8.08
N TYR A 218 0.01 -14.88 6.94
CA TYR A 218 -0.20 -13.93 5.85
C TYR A 218 -1.64 -13.99 5.33
N GLY A 219 -2.12 -15.20 5.02
CA GLY A 219 -3.48 -15.42 4.53
C GLY A 219 -4.54 -14.91 5.50
N LEU A 220 -4.40 -15.21 6.79
CA LEU A 220 -5.31 -14.73 7.84
C LEU A 220 -5.25 -13.21 8.02
N ALA A 221 -4.06 -12.61 7.98
CA ALA A 221 -3.89 -11.16 8.12
C ALA A 221 -4.42 -10.38 6.91
N ALA A 222 -4.33 -10.94 5.70
CA ALA A 222 -4.86 -10.35 4.47
C ALA A 222 -6.35 -10.66 4.24
N LEU A 223 -6.90 -11.69 4.90
CA LEU A 223 -8.28 -12.13 4.74
C LEU A 223 -9.33 -11.01 4.90
N PRO A 224 -9.19 -10.04 5.84
CA PRO A 224 -10.20 -9.00 6.01
C PRO A 224 -10.46 -8.16 4.75
N ILE A 225 -9.46 -7.98 3.88
CA ILE A 225 -9.65 -7.27 2.60
C ILE A 225 -9.85 -8.25 1.44
N VAL A 226 -9.06 -9.33 1.37
CA VAL A 226 -9.08 -10.26 0.23
C VAL A 226 -10.36 -11.06 0.21
N GLY A 227 -10.84 -11.51 1.37
CA GLY A 227 -12.03 -12.35 1.49
C GLY A 227 -13.29 -11.67 0.98
N PRO A 228 -13.67 -10.49 1.53
CA PRO A 228 -14.84 -9.75 1.06
C PRO A 228 -14.76 -9.35 -0.40
N ILE A 229 -13.59 -8.89 -0.88
CA ILE A 229 -13.42 -8.52 -2.30
C ILE A 229 -13.58 -9.76 -3.18
N ALA A 230 -12.90 -10.88 -2.86
CA ALA A 230 -13.03 -12.11 -3.63
C ALA A 230 -14.47 -12.64 -3.62
N PHE A 231 -15.14 -12.61 -2.47
CA PHE A 231 -16.55 -12.99 -2.36
C PHE A 231 -17.44 -12.10 -3.22
N GLN A 232 -17.24 -10.78 -3.19
CA GLN A 232 -17.97 -9.85 -4.03
C GLN A 232 -17.74 -10.14 -5.51
N GLN A 233 -16.51 -10.38 -5.95
CA GLN A 233 -16.20 -10.74 -7.35
C GLN A 233 -16.86 -12.07 -7.77
N LEU A 234 -16.89 -13.07 -6.89
CA LEU A 234 -17.44 -14.38 -7.19
C LEU A 234 -18.98 -14.43 -7.16
N THR A 235 -19.62 -13.56 -6.36
CA THR A 235 -21.08 -13.55 -6.17
C THR A 235 -21.79 -12.46 -6.95
N THR A 236 -21.08 -11.42 -7.38
CA THR A 236 -21.62 -10.43 -8.31
C THR A 236 -21.83 -11.11 -9.64
N ARG A 237 -23.07 -11.56 -9.89
CA ARG A 237 -23.48 -11.97 -11.22
C ARG A 237 -23.30 -10.76 -12.14
N PRO A 238 -22.76 -10.91 -13.36
CA PRO A 238 -22.83 -9.85 -14.36
C PRO A 238 -24.31 -9.54 -14.54
N THR A 239 -24.76 -8.47 -13.91
CA THR A 239 -26.18 -8.13 -13.93
C THR A 239 -26.48 -7.57 -15.31
N THR A 240 -27.66 -7.92 -15.84
CA THR A 240 -28.26 -7.32 -17.04
C THR A 240 -28.30 -5.79 -16.97
N THR A 241 -28.10 -5.20 -15.78
CA THR A 241 -27.87 -3.77 -15.56
C THR A 241 -26.67 -3.19 -16.27
N LEU A 242 -25.63 -3.95 -16.63
CA LEU A 242 -24.54 -3.35 -17.41
C LEU A 242 -24.96 -3.08 -18.86
N ALA A 243 -25.75 -3.98 -19.46
CA ALA A 243 -26.36 -3.70 -20.76
C ALA A 243 -27.34 -2.50 -20.67
N ALA A 244 -28.13 -2.41 -19.60
CA ALA A 244 -29.04 -1.29 -19.37
C ALA A 244 -28.34 0.05 -18.96
N LEU A 245 -27.18 -0.01 -18.31
CA LEU A 245 -26.35 1.16 -17.96
C LEU A 245 -25.56 1.66 -19.18
N LEU A 246 -25.12 0.74 -20.05
CA LEU A 246 -24.56 1.07 -21.36
C LEU A 246 -25.62 1.68 -22.29
N GLU A 247 -26.90 1.28 -22.16
CA GLU A 247 -28.03 1.88 -22.89
C GLU A 247 -28.43 3.28 -22.39
N THR A 248 -28.17 3.62 -21.12
CA THR A 248 -28.52 4.92 -20.51
C THR A 248 -27.37 5.92 -20.45
N GLY A 249 -26.14 5.50 -20.79
CA GLY A 249 -24.93 6.32 -20.99
C GLY A 249 -24.34 6.96 -19.73
N THR A 250 -25.17 7.51 -18.84
CA THR A 250 -24.74 8.55 -17.89
C THR A 250 -23.89 8.07 -16.71
N PRO A 251 -24.18 6.99 -15.96
CA PRO A 251 -23.32 6.57 -14.85
C PRO A 251 -22.06 5.82 -15.33
N TYR A 252 -22.18 5.11 -16.46
CA TYR A 252 -21.06 4.43 -17.09
C TYR A 252 -20.06 5.45 -17.65
N GLU A 253 -20.51 6.52 -18.31
CA GLU A 253 -19.62 7.60 -18.75
C GLU A 253 -18.97 8.34 -17.58
N ILE A 254 -19.68 8.61 -16.49
CA ILE A 254 -19.09 9.22 -15.28
C ILE A 254 -18.00 8.33 -14.69
N LEU A 255 -18.25 7.03 -14.57
CA LEU A 255 -17.25 6.09 -14.05
C LEU A 255 -16.09 5.90 -15.04
N VAL A 256 -16.36 5.72 -16.33
CA VAL A 256 -15.36 5.37 -17.36
C VAL A 256 -14.54 6.57 -17.82
N HIS A 257 -15.19 7.69 -18.14
CA HIS A 257 -14.52 8.86 -18.70
C HIS A 257 -14.02 9.85 -17.67
N PHE A 258 -14.63 9.91 -16.47
CA PHE A 258 -14.20 10.86 -15.43
C PHE A 258 -13.42 10.22 -14.28
N ARG A 259 -13.49 8.89 -14.04
CA ARG A 259 -12.92 8.25 -12.84
C ARG A 259 -12.09 6.98 -13.07
N LEU A 260 -12.27 6.25 -14.17
CA LEU A 260 -11.59 4.97 -14.46
C LEU A 260 -10.11 5.05 -14.85
N PRO A 261 -9.52 6.19 -15.28
CA PRO A 261 -8.11 6.20 -15.62
C PRO A 261 -7.17 5.80 -14.46
N LEU A 262 -7.66 5.69 -13.22
CA LEU A 262 -6.77 5.59 -12.06
C LEU A 262 -6.93 4.31 -11.20
N HIS A 263 -8.08 3.88 -10.63
CA HIS A 263 -8.00 2.88 -9.53
C HIS A 263 -9.14 1.85 -9.32
N HIS A 264 -10.03 1.58 -10.28
CA HIS A 264 -11.12 0.62 -10.07
C HIS A 264 -10.92 -0.71 -10.82
N LEU A 265 -10.78 -1.81 -10.06
CA LEU A 265 -11.21 -3.14 -10.52
C LEU A 265 -12.74 -3.08 -10.63
N SER A 266 -13.23 -2.63 -11.78
CA SER A 266 -14.64 -2.59 -12.10
C SER A 266 -15.24 -4.00 -11.92
N ASN A 267 -16.26 -4.13 -11.06
CA ASN A 267 -17.15 -5.31 -11.02
C ASN A 267 -18.02 -5.43 -12.29
N TYR A 268 -17.75 -4.62 -13.32
CA TYR A 268 -18.61 -4.35 -14.47
C TYR A 268 -17.82 -4.30 -15.78
N ALA A 269 -17.05 -5.35 -16.09
CA ALA A 269 -16.41 -5.47 -17.41
C ALA A 269 -16.75 -6.82 -18.08
N PRO A 270 -17.52 -6.83 -19.18
CA PRO A 270 -17.44 -7.83 -20.20
C PRO A 270 -16.53 -7.32 -21.31
N SER A 271 -15.75 -8.25 -21.83
CA SER A 271 -15.03 -8.14 -23.09
C SER A 271 -15.95 -7.62 -24.20
N ARG A 272 -15.67 -6.44 -24.75
CA ARG A 272 -15.92 -6.19 -26.17
C ARG A 272 -14.58 -6.09 -26.87
N THR A 273 -14.42 -6.94 -27.87
CA THR A 273 -13.49 -6.74 -28.98
C THR A 273 -13.73 -5.35 -29.55
N LEU A 274 -12.64 -4.62 -29.77
CA LEU A 274 -12.60 -3.35 -30.48
C LEU A 274 -12.89 -3.62 -31.97
N ASP A 275 -14.14 -3.92 -32.29
CA ASP A 275 -14.59 -3.94 -33.68
C ASP A 275 -15.22 -2.59 -34.01
N GLY A 276 -14.38 -1.74 -34.62
CA GLY A 276 -14.81 -0.61 -35.43
C GLY A 276 -14.94 0.73 -34.72
N PHE A 277 -13.86 1.51 -34.70
CA PHE A 277 -13.87 2.95 -34.97
C PHE A 277 -12.46 3.37 -35.42
N PHE A 278 -12.32 3.62 -36.73
CA PHE A 278 -11.38 4.58 -37.31
C PHE A 278 -12.19 5.83 -37.67
#